data_AF-A0A8C4VCV8-F1
#
_entry.id   AF-A0A8C4VCV8-F1
#
_cell.length_a   1.000
_cell.length_b   1.000
_cell.length_c   1.000
_cell.angle_alpha   90.00
_cell.angle_beta   90.00
_cell.angle_gamma   90.00
#
_symmetry.space_group_name_H-M   'P 1'
#
loop_
_entity.id
_entity.type
_entity.pdbx_description
1 polymer ?
#
loop_
_entity_poly.entity_id
_entity_poly.type
_entity_poly.pdbx_seq_one_letter_code
_entity_poly.pdbx_strand_id
1 'polypeptide(L)'
;MMVVQMHGREGDPLTKDSKKEEAVRSKRRKGAKNSETVAKVALMKLKMHACGDKSLPQTERIYFQVFLPKGSKEKSKPMFFCSKWSIGKVVDFAACLADLKNDNNKSTAKKLRLCHTTSGEALPLDHTLATWLSNQECPLYNGGNIILEYLDNEDQFIEDTNSYLE
;
A
#
# COMPACT_ATOMS: atom_id res chain seq x y z
N MET A 1 28.41 -9.81 -88.20
CA MET A 1 28.69 -11.25 -88.03
C MET A 1 29.88 -11.35 -87.07
N MET A 2 29.87 -11.98 -85.91
CA MET A 2 28.88 -12.78 -85.19
C MET A 2 28.83 -12.31 -83.72
N VAL A 3 27.64 -12.46 -83.18
CA VAL A 3 27.29 -12.47 -81.76
C VAL A 3 27.95 -13.64 -81.04
N VAL A 4 28.33 -13.47 -79.77
CA VAL A 4 27.91 -14.41 -78.72
C VAL A 4 27.91 -13.71 -77.35
N GLN A 5 26.71 -13.68 -76.80
CA GLN A 5 26.34 -13.33 -75.45
C GLN A 5 26.34 -14.62 -74.61
N MET A 6 26.67 -14.54 -73.31
CA MET A 6 25.84 -15.10 -72.22
C MET A 6 26.47 -14.80 -70.85
N HIS A 7 25.70 -14.05 -70.03
CA HIS A 7 25.36 -14.24 -68.61
C HIS A 7 26.45 -14.72 -67.62
N GLY A 8 26.66 -14.13 -66.44
CA GLY A 8 25.85 -13.21 -65.66
C GLY A 8 25.97 -13.55 -64.16
N ARG A 9 26.00 -12.49 -63.34
CA ARG A 9 25.67 -12.36 -61.91
C ARG A 9 26.70 -12.65 -60.80
N GLU A 10 26.84 -11.59 -60.03
CA GLU A 10 27.51 -11.34 -58.76
C GLU A 10 26.89 -12.13 -57.59
N GLY A 11 27.66 -12.29 -56.50
CA GLY A 11 27.16 -12.72 -55.20
C GLY A 11 28.21 -13.41 -54.32
N ASP A 12 29.02 -12.62 -53.61
CA ASP A 12 29.94 -13.04 -52.55
C ASP A 12 29.25 -13.83 -51.42
N PRO A 13 29.85 -14.92 -50.90
CA PRO A 13 29.42 -15.54 -49.66
C PRO A 13 30.20 -15.00 -48.44
N LEU A 14 29.44 -14.46 -47.50
CA LEU A 14 29.82 -14.15 -46.13
C LEU A 14 29.92 -15.44 -45.29
N THR A 15 31.08 -15.74 -44.69
CA THR A 15 31.19 -16.32 -43.34
C THR A 15 32.61 -16.07 -42.80
N LYS A 16 32.74 -15.28 -41.73
CA LYS A 16 33.96 -15.20 -40.91
C LYS A 16 33.66 -15.66 -39.49
N ASP A 17 34.70 -16.28 -38.93
CA ASP A 17 34.72 -17.25 -37.86
C ASP A 17 34.33 -16.76 -36.46
N SER A 18 33.64 -17.65 -35.74
CA SER A 18 33.34 -17.59 -34.32
C SER A 18 34.55 -18.01 -33.47
N LYS A 19 35.02 -17.15 -32.54
CA LYS A 19 35.59 -17.62 -31.26
C LYS A 19 35.75 -16.50 -30.21
N LYS A 20 35.48 -16.88 -28.94
CA LYS A 20 35.96 -16.32 -27.65
C LYS A 20 35.17 -15.10 -27.12
N GLU A 21 34.70 -14.97 -25.86
CA GLU A 21 35.07 -15.56 -24.56
C GLU A 21 33.89 -15.70 -23.58
N GLU A 22 34.12 -16.50 -22.54
CA GLU A 22 33.24 -16.87 -21.44
C GLU A 22 32.57 -15.73 -20.66
N ALA A 23 31.31 -15.94 -20.28
CA ALA A 23 30.75 -15.40 -19.05
C ALA A 23 29.81 -16.43 -18.41
N VAL A 24 30.40 -17.48 -17.83
CA VAL A 24 29.68 -18.41 -16.97
C VAL A 24 29.58 -17.80 -15.57
N ARG A 25 28.33 -17.59 -15.13
CA ARG A 25 27.85 -17.75 -13.74
C ARG A 25 28.26 -16.67 -12.73
N SER A 26 27.33 -15.76 -12.48
CA SER A 26 26.86 -15.58 -11.10
C SER A 26 25.36 -15.28 -11.04
N LYS A 27 24.64 -16.21 -10.43
CA LYS A 27 23.23 -16.10 -10.04
C LYS A 27 23.08 -14.84 -9.18
N ARG A 28 22.51 -13.75 -9.68
CA ARG A 28 21.92 -12.74 -8.80
C ARG A 28 20.62 -13.34 -8.26
N ARG A 29 20.77 -13.98 -7.10
CA ARG A 29 19.74 -14.70 -6.37
C ARG A 29 18.56 -13.75 -6.12
N LYS A 30 17.38 -14.18 -6.55
CA LYS A 30 16.05 -13.67 -6.20
C LYS A 30 16.04 -13.04 -4.80
N GLY A 31 15.80 -11.74 -4.70
CA GLY A 31 15.61 -10.99 -3.46
C GLY A 31 14.30 -11.30 -2.71
N ALA A 32 13.75 -12.51 -2.87
CA ALA A 32 12.45 -12.90 -2.30
C ALA A 32 12.56 -13.63 -0.95
N LYS A 33 13.77 -13.78 -0.39
CA LYS A 33 13.98 -14.55 0.87
C LYS A 33 14.11 -13.71 2.13
N ASN A 34 14.03 -12.38 2.04
CA ASN A 34 14.12 -11.47 3.20
C ASN A 34 12.78 -10.76 3.50
N SER A 35 11.73 -10.97 2.71
CA SER A 35 10.46 -10.26 2.90
C SER A 35 9.76 -10.66 4.21
N GLU A 36 9.84 -11.94 4.60
CA GLU A 36 9.23 -12.43 5.83
C GLU A 36 9.88 -11.80 7.08
N THR A 37 11.21 -11.73 7.10
CA THR A 37 11.96 -11.06 8.18
C THR A 37 11.68 -9.56 8.20
N VAL A 38 11.64 -8.92 7.03
CA VAL A 38 11.30 -7.48 6.92
C VAL A 38 9.89 -7.20 7.40
N ALA A 39 8.90 -8.03 7.01
CA ALA A 39 7.51 -7.90 7.45
C ALA A 39 7.36 -8.11 8.97
N LYS A 40 8.04 -9.12 9.53
CA LYS A 40 8.06 -9.35 10.98
C LYS A 40 8.68 -8.19 11.74
N VAL A 41 9.82 -7.67 11.27
CA VAL A 41 10.49 -6.51 11.90
C VAL A 41 9.64 -5.25 11.79
N ALA A 42 8.99 -5.01 10.64
CA ALA A 42 8.08 -3.88 10.46
C ALA A 42 6.91 -3.94 11.45
N LEU A 43 6.28 -5.12 11.60
CA LEU A 43 5.20 -5.33 12.57
C LEU A 43 5.69 -5.14 14.02
N MET A 44 6.89 -5.61 14.36
CA MET A 44 7.47 -5.42 15.69
C MET A 44 7.69 -3.94 15.99
N LYS A 45 8.32 -3.19 15.07
CA LYS A 45 8.52 -1.74 15.21
C LYS A 45 7.19 -1.02 15.37
N LEU A 46 6.21 -1.37 14.55
CA LEU A 46 4.88 -0.78 14.59
C LEU A 46 4.22 -1.03 15.95
N LYS A 47 4.23 -2.27 16.46
CA LYS A 47 3.68 -2.61 17.79
C LYS A 47 4.40 -1.89 18.94
N MET A 48 5.71 -1.70 18.83
CA MET A 48 6.51 -1.02 19.86
C MET A 48 6.16 0.47 20.00
N HIS A 49 5.82 1.12 18.89
CA HIS A 49 5.51 2.55 18.86
C HIS A 49 4.01 2.85 18.86
N ALA A 50 3.16 1.84 18.62
CA ALA A 50 1.73 2.06 18.48
C ALA A 50 1.08 2.57 19.76
N CYS A 51 0.35 3.68 19.64
CA CYS A 51 -0.53 4.18 20.68
C CYS A 51 -1.95 3.62 20.52
N GLY A 52 -2.63 3.41 21.64
CA GLY A 52 -4.00 2.92 21.66
C GLY A 52 -4.51 2.73 23.08
N ASP A 53 -5.73 2.22 23.22
CA ASP A 53 -6.30 1.92 24.53
C ASP A 53 -5.61 0.70 25.17
N LYS A 54 -4.75 0.96 26.15
CA LYS A 54 -3.95 -0.06 26.84
C LYS A 54 -4.81 -1.06 27.63
N SER A 55 -6.08 -0.77 27.90
CA SER A 55 -7.01 -1.69 28.58
C SER A 55 -7.46 -2.83 27.67
N LEU A 56 -7.34 -2.69 26.34
CA LEU A 56 -7.75 -3.72 25.38
C LEU A 56 -6.88 -4.99 25.50
N PRO A 57 -7.47 -6.20 25.52
CA PRO A 57 -6.71 -7.44 25.47
C PRO A 57 -5.84 -7.53 24.21
N GLN A 58 -4.63 -8.05 24.33
CA GLN A 58 -3.68 -8.12 23.20
C GLN A 58 -4.24 -8.91 22.00
N THR A 59 -5.07 -9.92 22.26
CA THR A 59 -5.73 -10.74 21.23
C THR A 59 -6.73 -9.96 20.37
N GLU A 60 -7.26 -8.83 20.88
CA GLU A 60 -8.21 -7.99 20.17
C GLU A 60 -7.54 -6.81 19.46
N ARG A 61 -6.25 -6.57 19.71
CA ARG A 61 -5.51 -5.43 19.15
C ARG A 61 -5.14 -5.67 17.70
N ILE A 62 -5.65 -4.80 16.84
CA ILE A 62 -5.31 -4.71 15.43
C ILE A 62 -4.49 -3.45 15.25
N TYR A 63 -3.30 -3.60 14.69
CA TYR A 63 -2.33 -2.54 14.59
C TYR A 63 -2.27 -2.01 13.16
N PHE A 64 -2.10 -0.71 13.00
CA PHE A 64 -1.96 -0.07 11.70
C PHE A 64 -0.94 1.06 11.74
N GLN A 65 -0.32 1.33 10.60
CA GLN A 65 0.27 2.63 10.32
C GLN A 65 -0.87 3.52 9.80
N VAL A 66 -1.22 4.55 10.56
CA VAL A 66 -2.30 5.47 10.20
C VAL A 66 -1.69 6.70 9.55
N PHE A 67 -1.87 6.85 8.24
CA PHE A 67 -1.49 8.06 7.51
C PHE A 67 -2.51 9.16 7.80
N LEU A 68 -2.01 10.34 8.16
CA LEU A 68 -2.84 11.46 8.60
C LEU A 68 -3.21 12.36 7.41
N PRO A 69 -4.24 13.21 7.56
CA PRO A 69 -4.65 14.14 6.53
C PRO A 69 -3.50 15.01 6.04
N LYS A 70 -3.51 15.37 4.75
CA LYS A 70 -2.47 16.25 4.18
C LYS A 70 -2.40 17.57 4.96
N GLY A 71 -1.18 18.00 5.29
CA GLY A 71 -0.93 19.19 6.12
C GLY A 71 -0.90 18.95 7.63
N SER A 72 -1.09 17.71 8.09
CA SER A 72 -0.86 17.33 9.50
C SER A 72 0.61 17.50 9.89
N LYS A 73 0.87 17.74 11.19
CA LYS A 73 2.24 17.91 11.74
C LYS A 73 3.12 16.67 11.52
N GLU A 74 2.53 15.49 11.65
CA GLU A 74 3.16 14.20 11.40
C GLU A 74 2.51 13.54 10.17
N LYS A 75 3.29 12.86 9.32
CA LYS A 75 2.77 12.18 8.11
C LYS A 75 1.91 10.96 8.46
N SER A 76 2.36 10.18 9.44
CA SER A 76 1.68 8.99 9.90
C SER A 76 2.00 8.70 11.36
N LYS A 77 1.13 7.92 12.00
CA LYS A 77 1.28 7.48 13.38
C LYS A 77 0.90 6.00 13.51
N PRO A 78 1.73 5.18 14.16
CA PRO A 78 1.35 3.82 14.47
C PRO A 78 0.27 3.83 15.56
N MET A 79 -0.84 3.13 15.31
CA MET A 79 -1.95 3.03 16.26
C MET A 79 -2.46 1.59 16.35
N PHE A 80 -3.20 1.28 17.42
CA PHE A 80 -3.94 0.03 17.52
C PHE A 80 -5.37 0.24 18.02
N PHE A 81 -6.26 -0.62 17.54
CA PHE A 81 -7.70 -0.56 17.80
C PHE A 81 -8.24 -1.96 18.15
N CYS A 82 -9.42 -2.01 18.77
CA CYS A 82 -10.12 -3.29 18.97
C CYS A 82 -10.77 -3.75 17.66
N SER A 83 -10.58 -5.01 17.29
CA SER A 83 -11.21 -5.61 16.11
C SER A 83 -12.74 -5.51 16.10
N LYS A 84 -13.38 -5.44 17.27
CA LYS A 84 -14.85 -5.38 17.41
C LYS A 84 -15.42 -3.96 17.28
N TRP A 85 -14.58 -2.94 17.20
CA TRP A 85 -15.07 -1.57 17.09
C TRP A 85 -15.67 -1.30 15.71
N SER A 86 -16.71 -0.45 15.68
CA SER A 86 -17.18 0.14 14.43
C SER A 86 -16.10 1.06 13.84
N ILE A 87 -16.12 1.24 12.52
CA ILE A 87 -15.21 2.15 11.84
C ILE A 87 -15.41 3.58 12.35
N GLY A 88 -16.64 3.99 12.65
CA GLY A 88 -16.92 5.28 13.30
C GLY A 88 -16.16 5.46 14.61
N LYS A 89 -16.18 4.45 15.48
CA LYS A 89 -15.43 4.48 16.75
C LYS A 89 -13.91 4.48 16.52
N VAL A 90 -13.42 3.78 15.49
CA VAL A 90 -12.00 3.81 15.09
C VAL A 90 -11.61 5.23 14.65
N VAL A 91 -12.43 5.90 13.82
CA VAL A 91 -12.21 7.27 13.37
C VAL A 91 -12.20 8.25 14.55
N ASP A 92 -13.19 8.17 15.44
CA ASP A 92 -13.27 9.03 16.63
C ASP A 92 -12.00 8.90 17.48
N PHE A 93 -11.59 7.65 17.75
CA PHE A 93 -10.43 7.38 18.59
C PHE A 93 -9.11 7.76 17.92
N ALA A 94 -8.96 7.50 16.62
CA ALA A 94 -7.78 7.91 15.85
C ALA A 94 -7.65 9.43 15.80
N ALA A 95 -8.77 10.14 15.64
CA ALA A 95 -8.81 11.59 15.67
C ALA A 95 -8.32 12.14 17.01
N CYS A 96 -8.78 11.56 18.13
CA CYS A 96 -8.27 11.92 19.46
C CYS A 96 -6.76 11.67 19.62
N LEU A 97 -6.24 10.53 19.14
CA LEU A 97 -4.82 10.20 19.23
C LEU A 97 -3.92 11.09 18.36
N ALA A 98 -4.46 11.59 17.25
CA ALA A 98 -3.76 12.44 16.29
C ALA A 98 -4.03 13.95 16.49
N ASP A 99 -4.81 14.34 17.51
CA ASP A 99 -5.23 15.73 17.75
C ASP A 99 -5.93 16.34 16.52
N LEU A 100 -6.79 15.54 15.86
CA LEU A 100 -7.58 15.94 14.70
C LEU A 100 -9.01 16.26 15.12
N LYS A 101 -9.60 17.25 14.44
CA LYS A 101 -10.97 17.67 14.70
C LYS A 101 -11.96 16.80 13.94
N ASN A 102 -12.77 16.03 14.66
CA ASN A 102 -13.86 15.26 14.08
C ASN A 102 -15.20 15.98 14.23
N ASP A 103 -15.63 16.66 13.17
CA ASP A 103 -16.92 17.36 13.08
C ASP A 103 -17.97 16.54 12.27
N ASN A 104 -17.89 15.20 12.29
CA ASN A 104 -18.75 14.34 11.48
C ASN A 104 -20.27 14.52 11.76
N ASN A 105 -20.65 15.12 12.89
CA ASN A 105 -22.04 15.46 13.19
C ASN A 105 -22.55 16.73 12.46
N LYS A 106 -21.67 17.59 11.92
CA LYS A 106 -22.04 18.83 11.23
C LYS A 106 -22.24 18.56 9.75
N SER A 107 -23.43 18.80 9.20
CA SER A 107 -23.74 18.51 7.80
C SER A 107 -22.88 19.29 6.80
N THR A 108 -22.45 20.52 7.14
CA THR A 108 -21.69 21.41 6.26
C THR A 108 -20.17 21.22 6.33
N ALA A 109 -19.68 20.39 7.26
CA ALA A 109 -18.24 20.12 7.39
C ALA A 109 -17.83 18.91 6.55
N LYS A 110 -16.59 18.94 6.03
CA LYS A 110 -15.94 17.74 5.50
C LYS A 110 -15.93 16.65 6.56
N LYS A 111 -16.09 15.41 6.12
CA LYS A 111 -16.15 14.25 7.00
C LYS A 111 -14.78 13.63 7.13
N LEU A 112 -14.34 13.41 8.36
CA LEU A 112 -13.17 12.61 8.64
C LEU A 112 -13.51 11.14 8.37
N ARG A 113 -12.81 10.53 7.41
CA ARG A 113 -13.06 9.17 6.92
C ARG A 113 -11.81 8.32 7.05
N LEU A 114 -12.01 7.04 7.34
CA LEU A 114 -10.97 6.03 7.26
C LEU A 114 -10.99 5.40 5.88
N CYS A 115 -9.87 5.43 5.17
CA CYS A 115 -9.78 4.97 3.79
C CYS A 115 -8.77 3.83 3.65
N HIS A 116 -9.09 2.88 2.76
CA HIS A 116 -8.21 1.79 2.43
C HIS A 116 -7.07 2.26 1.52
N THR A 117 -5.84 1.86 1.80
CA THR A 117 -4.67 2.36 1.06
C THR A 117 -4.59 1.89 -0.38
N THR A 118 -5.11 0.69 -0.70
CA THR A 118 -4.98 0.13 -2.05
C THR A 118 -6.15 0.48 -2.95
N SER A 119 -7.38 0.45 -2.43
CA SER A 119 -8.57 0.81 -3.22
C SER A 119 -8.92 2.29 -3.14
N GLY A 120 -8.41 3.02 -2.15
CA GLY A 120 -8.80 4.41 -1.88
C GLY A 120 -10.17 4.55 -1.22
N GLU A 121 -10.95 3.47 -1.12
CA GLU A 121 -12.32 3.47 -0.62
C GLU A 121 -12.40 3.95 0.84
N ALA A 122 -13.35 4.83 1.11
CA ALA A 122 -13.73 5.26 2.45
C ALA A 122 -14.62 4.20 3.10
N LEU A 123 -14.17 3.62 4.20
CA LEU A 123 -14.86 2.55 4.90
C LEU A 123 -16.17 3.09 5.54
N PRO A 124 -17.32 2.38 5.39
CA PRO A 124 -18.57 2.74 6.04
C PRO A 124 -18.45 2.74 7.56
N LEU A 125 -18.96 3.78 8.22
CA LEU A 125 -18.78 4.02 9.66
C LEU A 125 -19.50 2.99 10.54
N ASP A 126 -20.56 2.39 10.02
CA ASP A 126 -21.40 1.37 10.66
C ASP A 126 -20.82 -0.06 10.55
N HIS A 127 -19.86 -0.28 9.64
CA HIS A 127 -19.14 -1.54 9.58
C HIS A 127 -18.19 -1.70 10.77
N THR A 128 -17.79 -2.93 11.07
CA THR A 128 -16.77 -3.22 12.09
C THR A 128 -15.41 -3.43 11.47
N LEU A 129 -14.36 -3.17 12.24
CA LEU A 129 -12.98 -3.43 11.80
C LEU A 129 -12.75 -4.92 11.47
N ALA A 130 -13.38 -5.84 12.21
CA ALA A 130 -13.34 -7.27 11.94
C ALA A 130 -13.92 -7.65 10.57
N THR A 131 -15.00 -6.98 10.13
CA THR A 131 -15.58 -7.18 8.81
C THR A 131 -14.56 -6.87 7.71
N TRP A 132 -13.83 -5.76 7.87
CA TRP A 132 -12.82 -5.34 6.91
C TRP A 132 -11.55 -6.21 6.93
N LEU A 133 -11.18 -6.77 8.08
CA LEU A 133 -10.10 -7.76 8.17
C LEU A 133 -10.43 -9.09 7.45
N SER A 134 -11.72 -9.42 7.34
CA SER A 134 -12.21 -10.67 6.74
C SER A 134 -12.71 -10.52 5.31
N ASN A 135 -12.60 -9.33 4.72
CA ASN A 135 -13.06 -9.03 3.37
C ASN A 135 -12.27 -9.86 2.34
N GLN A 136 -12.95 -10.41 1.34
CA GLN A 136 -12.34 -11.29 0.33
C GLN A 136 -11.64 -10.51 -0.79
N GLU A 137 -12.11 -9.31 -1.13
CA GLU A 137 -11.60 -8.55 -2.27
C GLU A 137 -10.46 -7.62 -1.86
N CYS A 138 -10.67 -6.84 -0.79
CA CYS A 138 -9.70 -5.86 -0.28
C CYS A 138 -9.66 -5.90 1.26
N PRO A 139 -9.10 -6.97 1.86
CA PRO A 139 -8.98 -7.06 3.31
C PRO A 139 -7.99 -6.03 3.86
N LEU A 140 -8.34 -5.50 5.02
CA LEU A 140 -7.36 -4.88 5.90
C LEU A 140 -6.46 -5.95 6.52
N TYR A 141 -5.21 -5.59 6.80
CA TYR A 141 -4.25 -6.48 7.43
C TYR A 141 -3.77 -5.91 8.75
N ASN A 142 -3.64 -6.76 9.77
CA ASN A 142 -2.98 -6.39 11.02
C ASN A 142 -1.49 -6.13 10.75
N GLY A 143 -1.04 -4.91 11.01
CA GLY A 143 0.26 -4.39 10.61
C GLY A 143 0.28 -3.65 9.27
N GLY A 144 -0.89 -3.51 8.63
CA GLY A 144 -1.05 -2.80 7.37
C GLY A 144 -1.15 -1.29 7.54
N ASN A 145 -1.48 -0.63 6.44
CA ASN A 145 -1.61 0.81 6.36
C ASN A 145 -3.08 1.19 6.16
N ILE A 146 -3.50 2.31 6.74
CA ILE A 146 -4.80 2.95 6.52
C ILE A 146 -4.60 4.46 6.43
N ILE A 147 -5.49 5.16 5.72
CA ILE A 147 -5.44 6.61 5.59
C ILE A 147 -6.61 7.22 6.35
N LEU A 148 -6.36 8.31 7.06
CA LEU A 148 -7.37 9.15 7.67
C LEU A 148 -7.38 10.46 6.88
N GLU A 149 -8.53 10.86 6.31
CA GLU A 149 -8.63 12.05 5.47
C GLU A 149 -9.99 12.74 5.60
N TYR A 150 -10.02 14.06 5.38
CA TYR A 150 -11.23 14.85 5.28
C TYR A 150 -11.77 14.82 3.85
N LEU A 151 -12.89 14.11 3.67
CA LEU A 151 -13.59 14.00 2.39
C LEU A 151 -14.82 14.89 2.36
N ASP A 152 -15.22 15.36 1.18
CA ASP A 152 -16.52 16.01 1.02
C ASP A 152 -17.65 14.98 1.23
N ASN A 153 -18.87 15.45 1.49
CA ASN A 153 -19.98 14.55 1.85
C ASN A 153 -20.32 13.52 0.76
N GLU A 154 -20.02 13.83 -0.50
CA GLU A 154 -20.32 13.02 -1.67
C GLU A 154 -19.16 12.06 -2.02
N ASP A 155 -17.97 12.33 -1.49
CA ASP A 155 -16.76 11.57 -1.78
C ASP A 155 -16.72 10.28 -0.96
N GLN A 156 -16.53 9.17 -1.68
CA GLN A 156 -16.45 7.83 -1.10
C GLN A 156 -15.08 7.18 -1.30
N PHE A 157 -14.14 7.86 -1.95
CA PHE A 157 -12.80 7.34 -2.19
C PHE A 157 -11.77 8.46 -2.34
N ILE A 158 -10.51 8.13 -2.12
CA ILE A 158 -9.34 8.97 -2.41
C ILE A 158 -8.71 8.48 -3.71
N GLU A 159 -8.56 9.37 -4.70
CA GLU A 159 -7.98 9.03 -6.01
C GLU A 159 -6.48 8.71 -5.94
N ASP A 160 -5.71 9.48 -5.18
CA ASP A 160 -4.26 9.35 -5.10
C ASP A 160 -3.79 8.96 -3.70
N THR A 161 -3.90 7.67 -3.40
CA THR A 161 -3.39 7.09 -2.15
C THR A 161 -1.87 7.03 -2.10
N ASN A 162 -1.19 6.99 -3.25
CA ASN A 162 0.27 6.88 -3.31
C ASN A 162 0.95 8.10 -2.70
N SER A 163 0.38 9.30 -2.88
CA SER A 163 0.90 10.52 -2.26
C SER A 163 1.03 10.50 -0.73
N TYR A 164 0.38 9.56 -0.04
CA TYR A 164 0.53 9.36 1.41
C TYR A 164 1.70 8.43 1.75
N LEU A 165 2.02 7.50 0.85
CA LEU A 165 3.01 6.46 1.05
C LEU A 165 4.45 6.87 0.66
N GLU A 166 4.60 8.05 0.04
CA GLU A 166 5.88 8.66 -0.39
C GLU A 166 6.65 9.44 0.70
#